data_AF-A0A1G1HBB8-F1
#
_entry.id   AF-A0A1G1HBB8-F1
#
_cell.length_a   1.000
_cell.length_b   1.000
_cell.length_c   1.000
_cell.angle_alpha   90.00
_cell.angle_beta   90.00
_cell.angle_gamma   90.00
#
_symmetry.space_group_name_H-M   'P 1'
#
loop_
_entity.id
_entity.type
_entity.pdbx_description
1 polymer ?
#
loop_
_entity_poly.entity_id
_entity_poly.type
_entity_poly.pdbx_seq_one_letter_code
_entity_poly.pdbx_strand_id
1 'polypeptide(L)'
;MIRKTEGAYRLVLRFFFIVGLLLCLPAITTAIEPSASFTDKEAEAFIAEWVKLSENNKNFDAVMAMYAGEVEFYKLGTVKKSTVAEDKRKYFDRWPQREHSVISIILRPGSHDNEKQAEVVFHYKIRRGQKSLEGDAKTLVSLRKSQGRAVIFSEKDLPTVASEPSGSASGTEYIVWSGYGGTVWIDGQGTVLRQSKEKVPVSVVNGGLYTVRIEKRSVKQADCDSVDYRDPDAKLKMVPATDREFFLIRIDQDGKEHKTILIKAADDEDGSSSTELEVLGLVGLWLFVDRRVFSDVCGAPHGVVPHELLVVNMKTASTITAYRGQKKSEVEKSVLGEGTLSGEADLSPVTLFTDKEYRALMNALRKRAFKDLQDFMSGDEEKITLTRVKPIVSNNALGLEVLLTAPTGYASSDGEWSSYTRSHAYPAPFVPELLKPYQAVPVAVLKWWKANKAESYPSWSEVPSSGPARQQMEKLFQ
;
A
#
# COMPACT_ATOMS: atom_id res chain seq x y z
N MET A 1 -79.05 -37.68 -60.38
CA MET A 1 -80.35 -37.38 -59.73
C MET A 1 -80.01 -36.62 -58.45
N ILE A 2 -80.32 -35.36 -58.15
CA ILE A 2 -81.28 -34.36 -58.66
C ILE A 2 -80.64 -32.94 -58.49
N ARG A 3 -80.81 -32.12 -59.56
CA ARG A 3 -80.81 -30.64 -59.79
C ARG A 3 -80.39 -29.67 -58.65
N LYS A 4 -79.47 -28.70 -58.87
CA LYS A 4 -79.65 -27.31 -59.42
C LYS A 4 -80.75 -26.52 -58.66
N THR A 5 -80.54 -25.35 -58.05
CA THR A 5 -80.11 -24.04 -58.63
C THR A 5 -79.77 -22.97 -57.57
N GLU A 6 -78.89 -22.03 -57.96
CA GLU A 6 -78.86 -20.55 -57.73
C GLU A 6 -78.68 -19.87 -56.34
N GLY A 7 -77.86 -18.80 -56.35
CA GLY A 7 -77.84 -17.75 -55.31
C GLY A 7 -76.48 -17.08 -55.07
N ALA A 8 -76.25 -15.91 -55.67
CA ALA A 8 -75.03 -15.08 -55.59
C ALA A 8 -74.98 -14.16 -54.36
N TYR A 9 -73.79 -13.65 -53.98
CA TYR A 9 -73.44 -12.25 -53.58
C TYR A 9 -71.90 -12.14 -53.36
N ARG A 10 -71.17 -11.45 -54.28
CA ARG A 10 -70.42 -10.15 -54.12
C ARG A 10 -69.34 -10.13 -53.00
N LEU A 11 -68.11 -9.61 -53.12
CA LEU A 11 -67.47 -8.57 -53.97
C LEU A 11 -65.92 -8.67 -53.71
N VAL A 12 -65.04 -8.83 -54.73
CA VAL A 12 -64.05 -7.84 -55.28
C VAL A 12 -62.97 -7.32 -54.29
N LEU A 13 -61.68 -7.09 -54.59
CA LEU A 13 -60.67 -7.41 -55.64
C LEU A 13 -59.41 -6.54 -55.34
N ARG A 14 -58.27 -6.88 -55.95
CA ARG A 14 -57.05 -6.07 -56.29
C ARG A 14 -55.86 -6.19 -55.33
N PHE A 15 -54.78 -6.91 -55.67
CA PHE A 15 -53.71 -6.66 -56.67
C PHE A 15 -52.99 -5.32 -56.54
N PHE A 16 -51.69 -5.34 -56.20
CA PHE A 16 -50.62 -4.65 -56.93
C PHE A 16 -49.25 -5.32 -56.66
N PHE A 17 -48.57 -5.68 -57.75
CA PHE A 17 -47.12 -5.90 -57.86
C PHE A 17 -46.44 -4.53 -57.91
N ILE A 18 -45.25 -4.36 -57.31
CA ILE A 18 -44.10 -3.59 -57.85
C ILE A 18 -42.86 -3.76 -56.95
N VAL A 19 -41.80 -4.27 -57.59
CA VAL A 19 -40.35 -3.98 -57.50
C VAL A 19 -39.88 -3.01 -56.41
N GLY A 20 -38.85 -3.39 -55.65
CA GLY A 20 -38.00 -2.41 -54.99
C GLY A 20 -37.06 -2.93 -53.90
N LEU A 21 -35.76 -2.65 -54.11
CA LEU A 21 -34.72 -2.48 -53.10
C LEU A 21 -33.96 -3.71 -52.58
N LEU A 22 -32.85 -3.97 -53.27
CA LEU A 22 -31.57 -4.35 -52.70
C LEU A 22 -31.30 -3.50 -51.44
N LEU A 23 -31.47 -4.09 -50.25
CA LEU A 23 -30.86 -3.58 -49.03
C LEU A 23 -29.69 -4.48 -48.69
N CYS A 24 -28.49 -4.02 -49.09
CA CYS A 24 -27.25 -4.37 -48.40
C CYS A 24 -27.41 -3.93 -46.94
N LEU A 25 -27.88 -4.85 -46.10
CA LEU A 25 -27.65 -4.75 -44.66
C LEU A 25 -26.17 -5.05 -44.44
N PRO A 26 -25.34 -4.10 -43.97
CA PRO A 26 -24.09 -4.51 -43.39
C PRO A 26 -24.46 -5.39 -42.20
N ALA A 27 -24.06 -6.65 -42.24
CA ALA A 27 -23.90 -7.41 -41.01
C ALA A 27 -22.89 -6.63 -40.18
N ILE A 28 -23.39 -5.78 -39.29
CA ILE A 28 -22.60 -5.25 -38.19
C ILE A 28 -22.40 -6.44 -37.27
N THR A 29 -21.45 -7.30 -37.64
CA THR A 29 -20.82 -8.21 -36.70
C THR A 29 -19.87 -7.34 -35.89
N THR A 30 -20.42 -6.56 -34.95
CA THR A 30 -19.67 -6.23 -33.76
C THR A 30 -19.54 -7.53 -32.99
N ALA A 31 -18.56 -8.35 -33.39
CA ALA A 31 -17.91 -9.24 -32.44
C ALA A 31 -17.27 -8.30 -31.41
N ILE A 32 -18.04 -7.99 -30.36
CA ILE A 32 -17.47 -7.57 -29.10
C ILE A 32 -16.69 -8.81 -28.66
N GLU A 33 -15.39 -8.87 -28.98
CA GLU A 33 -14.53 -9.83 -28.31
C GLU A 33 -14.70 -9.56 -26.81
N PRO A 34 -15.19 -10.54 -26.02
CA PRO A 34 -15.30 -10.35 -24.59
C PRO A 34 -13.89 -10.04 -24.11
N SER A 35 -13.69 -8.83 -23.57
CA SER A 35 -12.38 -8.34 -23.16
C SER A 35 -11.68 -9.44 -22.39
N ALA A 36 -10.48 -9.81 -22.81
CA ALA A 36 -9.64 -10.83 -22.17
C ALA A 36 -9.12 -10.36 -20.79
N SER A 37 -9.86 -9.52 -20.07
CA SER A 37 -9.50 -9.10 -18.74
C SER A 37 -9.60 -10.30 -17.79
N PHE A 38 -8.47 -10.61 -17.17
CA PHE A 38 -8.42 -11.57 -16.08
C PHE A 38 -8.47 -10.78 -14.78
N THR A 39 -9.62 -10.78 -14.11
CA THR A 39 -9.79 -9.97 -12.89
C THR A 39 -9.10 -10.61 -11.69
N ASP A 40 -8.74 -9.80 -10.69
CA ASP A 40 -8.12 -10.30 -9.46
C ASP A 40 -9.05 -11.29 -8.73
N LYS A 41 -10.35 -11.00 -8.69
CA LYS A 41 -11.36 -11.88 -8.08
C LYS A 41 -11.44 -13.25 -8.77
N GLU A 42 -11.34 -13.29 -10.10
CA GLU A 42 -11.31 -14.56 -10.85
C GLU A 42 -10.02 -15.34 -10.57
N ALA A 43 -8.88 -14.66 -10.52
CA ALA A 43 -7.59 -15.29 -10.24
C ALA A 43 -7.52 -15.85 -8.81
N GLU A 44 -8.03 -15.11 -7.82
CA GLU A 44 -8.10 -15.55 -6.43
C GLU A 44 -8.99 -16.80 -6.28
N ALA A 45 -10.18 -16.79 -6.89
CA ALA A 45 -11.09 -17.93 -6.88
C ALA A 45 -10.45 -19.17 -7.55
N PHE A 46 -9.77 -18.97 -8.68
CA PHE A 46 -9.07 -20.04 -9.38
C PHE A 46 -7.96 -20.67 -8.53
N ILE A 47 -7.16 -19.86 -7.83
CA ILE A 47 -6.10 -20.35 -6.93
C ILE A 47 -6.67 -21.10 -5.73
N ALA A 48 -7.72 -20.55 -5.09
CA ALA A 48 -8.38 -21.20 -3.97
C ALA A 48 -8.94 -22.58 -4.37
N GLU A 49 -9.56 -22.67 -5.55
CA GLU A 49 -10.05 -23.93 -6.12
C GLU A 49 -8.90 -24.91 -6.39
N TRP A 50 -7.79 -24.46 -6.98
CA TRP A 50 -6.61 -25.29 -7.25
C TRP A 50 -6.02 -25.91 -5.98
N VAL A 51 -5.86 -25.11 -4.92
CA VAL A 51 -5.36 -25.59 -3.61
C VAL A 51 -6.34 -26.60 -3.01
N LYS A 52 -7.64 -26.34 -3.10
CA LYS A 52 -8.68 -27.21 -2.56
C LYS A 52 -8.77 -28.54 -3.30
N LEU A 53 -8.74 -28.53 -4.63
CA LEU A 53 -8.75 -29.74 -5.43
C LEU A 53 -7.53 -30.62 -5.15
N SER A 54 -6.38 -30.00 -4.81
CA SER A 54 -5.12 -30.70 -4.54
C SER A 54 -5.12 -31.55 -3.26
N GLU A 55 -6.13 -31.43 -2.39
CA GLU A 55 -6.25 -32.21 -1.15
C GLU A 55 -6.57 -33.70 -1.37
N ASN A 56 -7.21 -34.05 -2.49
CA ASN A 56 -7.77 -35.40 -2.68
C ASN A 56 -7.29 -36.05 -3.99
N ASN A 57 -6.83 -37.31 -3.92
CA ASN A 57 -6.38 -38.06 -5.10
C ASN A 57 -7.46 -38.24 -6.17
N LYS A 58 -8.74 -38.27 -5.78
CA LYS A 58 -9.87 -38.37 -6.72
C LYS A 58 -9.98 -37.16 -7.66
N ASN A 59 -9.38 -36.03 -7.27
CA ASN A 59 -9.41 -34.79 -8.04
C ASN A 59 -8.20 -34.64 -8.95
N PHE A 60 -7.34 -35.65 -9.09
CA PHE A 60 -6.10 -35.54 -9.87
C PHE A 60 -6.36 -35.01 -11.30
N ASP A 61 -7.36 -35.56 -11.99
CA ASP A 61 -7.69 -35.12 -13.35
C ASP A 61 -8.25 -33.68 -13.38
N ALA A 62 -9.00 -33.28 -12.35
CA ALA A 62 -9.49 -31.91 -12.19
C ALA A 62 -8.34 -30.93 -11.94
N VAL A 63 -7.38 -31.27 -11.07
CA VAL A 63 -6.15 -30.48 -10.84
C VAL A 63 -5.38 -30.36 -12.15
N MET A 64 -5.16 -31.47 -12.86
CA MET A 64 -4.44 -31.42 -14.12
C MET A 64 -5.20 -30.62 -15.18
N ALA A 65 -6.54 -30.62 -15.21
CA ALA A 65 -7.33 -29.80 -16.13
C ALA A 65 -7.08 -28.28 -15.99
N MET A 66 -6.51 -27.83 -14.86
CA MET A 66 -6.14 -26.44 -14.59
C MET A 66 -4.78 -26.04 -15.19
N TYR A 67 -3.94 -26.98 -15.65
CA TYR A 67 -2.64 -26.67 -16.25
C TYR A 67 -2.72 -26.47 -17.76
N ALA A 68 -1.87 -25.57 -18.29
CA ALA A 68 -1.64 -25.40 -19.72
C ALA A 68 -0.92 -26.62 -20.33
N GLY A 69 -0.86 -26.68 -21.68
CA GLY A 69 -0.20 -27.77 -22.40
C GLY A 69 1.32 -27.82 -22.16
N GLU A 70 1.92 -26.65 -21.98
CA GLU A 70 3.31 -26.44 -21.58
C GLU A 70 3.36 -25.55 -20.34
N VAL A 71 4.22 -25.89 -19.39
CA VAL A 71 4.27 -25.27 -18.07
C VAL A 71 5.72 -25.05 -17.69
N GLU A 72 6.06 -23.83 -17.30
CA GLU A 72 7.35 -23.55 -16.66
C GLU A 72 7.30 -24.03 -15.20
N PHE A 73 7.93 -25.18 -14.90
CA PHE A 73 7.69 -25.95 -13.69
C PHE A 73 8.97 -26.12 -12.84
N TYR A 74 9.00 -25.46 -11.68
CA TYR A 74 10.10 -25.47 -10.70
C TYR A 74 11.48 -25.39 -11.37
N LYS A 75 12.36 -26.35 -11.06
CA LYS A 75 13.74 -26.44 -11.59
C LYS A 75 13.82 -27.20 -12.92
N LEU A 76 12.69 -27.68 -13.45
CA LEU A 76 12.65 -28.45 -14.70
C LEU A 76 12.54 -27.55 -15.95
N GLY A 77 12.29 -26.25 -15.77
CA GLY A 77 12.07 -25.32 -16.87
C GLY A 77 10.71 -25.56 -17.55
N THR A 78 10.60 -25.20 -18.82
CA THR A 78 9.38 -25.42 -19.61
C THR A 78 9.23 -26.89 -19.99
N VAL A 79 8.21 -27.54 -19.44
CA VAL A 79 7.91 -28.96 -19.65
C VAL A 79 6.49 -29.17 -20.14
N LYS A 80 6.22 -30.35 -20.73
CA LYS A 80 4.87 -30.74 -21.12
C LYS A 80 4.01 -31.01 -19.89
N LYS A 81 2.70 -30.79 -20.02
CA LYS A 81 1.69 -31.11 -19.01
C LYS A 81 1.78 -32.55 -18.48
N SER A 82 2.18 -33.52 -19.31
CA SER A 82 2.40 -34.91 -18.89
C SER A 82 3.53 -35.05 -17.88
N THR A 83 4.61 -34.29 -18.02
CA THR A 83 5.73 -34.27 -17.06
C THR A 83 5.29 -33.71 -15.71
N VAL A 84 4.48 -32.64 -15.72
CA VAL A 84 3.85 -32.10 -14.49
C VAL A 84 2.92 -33.15 -13.86
N ALA A 85 2.14 -33.87 -14.68
CA ALA A 85 1.25 -34.91 -14.20
C ALA A 85 2.01 -36.06 -13.50
N GLU A 86 3.13 -36.49 -14.07
CA GLU A 86 3.98 -37.52 -13.47
C GLU A 86 4.55 -37.09 -12.11
N ASP A 87 5.02 -35.84 -12.00
CA ASP A 87 5.55 -35.30 -10.75
C ASP A 87 4.46 -35.19 -9.67
N LYS A 88 3.32 -34.59 -10.00
CA LYS A 88 2.20 -34.46 -9.06
C LYS A 88 1.63 -35.82 -8.66
N ARG A 89 1.60 -36.80 -9.57
CA ARG A 89 1.14 -38.15 -9.24
C ARG A 89 2.04 -38.80 -8.18
N LYS A 90 3.36 -38.66 -8.33
CA LYS A 90 4.32 -39.12 -7.30
C LYS A 90 4.07 -38.45 -5.95
N TYR A 91 3.74 -37.16 -5.92
CA TYR A 91 3.39 -36.45 -4.68
C TYR A 91 2.07 -36.95 -4.08
N PHE A 92 1.02 -37.09 -4.89
CA PHE A 92 -0.31 -37.54 -4.49
C PHE A 92 -0.31 -38.97 -3.93
N ASP A 93 0.48 -39.85 -4.55
CA ASP A 93 0.63 -41.25 -4.10
C ASP A 93 1.49 -41.35 -2.83
N ARG A 94 2.48 -40.45 -2.69
CA ARG A 94 3.33 -40.39 -1.50
C ARG A 94 2.55 -39.94 -0.26
N TRP A 95 1.56 -39.06 -0.41
CA TRP A 95 0.86 -38.42 0.70
C TRP A 95 -0.67 -38.45 0.50
N PRO A 96 -1.35 -39.61 0.61
CA PRO A 96 -2.75 -39.76 0.22
C PRO A 96 -3.77 -38.98 1.07
N GLN A 97 -3.40 -38.58 2.29
CA GLN A 97 -4.21 -37.72 3.15
C GLN A 97 -3.56 -36.35 3.22
N ARG A 98 -4.26 -35.31 2.75
CA ARG A 98 -3.76 -33.93 2.70
C ARG A 98 -4.86 -32.97 3.10
N GLU A 99 -4.51 -32.00 3.93
CA GLU A 99 -5.33 -30.85 4.28
C GLU A 99 -4.51 -29.59 3.99
N HIS A 100 -5.11 -28.62 3.31
CA HIS A 100 -4.48 -27.34 3.02
C HIS A 100 -5.33 -26.19 3.57
N SER A 101 -4.68 -25.16 4.10
CA SER A 101 -5.34 -23.92 4.53
C SER A 101 -4.61 -22.74 3.94
N VAL A 102 -5.25 -22.03 3.01
CA VAL A 102 -4.69 -20.84 2.37
C VAL A 102 -4.49 -19.76 3.46
N ILE A 103 -3.25 -19.31 3.60
CA ILE A 103 -2.85 -18.23 4.51
C ILE A 103 -2.95 -16.89 3.77
N SER A 104 -2.44 -16.82 2.54
CA SER A 104 -2.49 -15.61 1.72
C SER A 104 -2.41 -15.91 0.23
N ILE A 105 -3.09 -15.09 -0.57
CA ILE A 105 -2.94 -15.01 -2.03
C ILE A 105 -2.60 -13.55 -2.35
N ILE A 106 -1.40 -13.29 -2.89
CA ILE A 106 -1.01 -11.96 -3.36
C ILE A 106 -0.96 -11.99 -4.88
N LEU A 107 -1.78 -11.15 -5.52
CA LEU A 107 -1.89 -11.07 -6.97
C LEU A 107 -1.06 -9.91 -7.52
N ARG A 108 -0.32 -10.19 -8.61
CA ARG A 108 0.39 -9.21 -9.43
C ARG A 108 -0.10 -9.31 -10.88
N PRO A 109 -0.11 -8.23 -11.66
CA PRO A 109 -0.31 -8.31 -13.10
C PRO A 109 0.73 -9.25 -13.74
N GLY A 110 0.31 -10.06 -14.71
CA GLY A 110 1.24 -10.81 -15.56
C GLY A 110 1.83 -9.92 -16.67
N SER A 111 2.48 -10.54 -17.65
CA SER A 111 3.08 -9.80 -18.78
C SER A 111 2.03 -9.23 -19.74
N HIS A 112 0.80 -9.73 -19.66
CA HIS A 112 -0.33 -9.34 -20.50
C HIS A 112 -1.60 -9.16 -19.64
N ASP A 113 -2.59 -8.41 -20.13
CA ASP A 113 -3.85 -8.11 -19.41
C ASP A 113 -4.69 -9.35 -19.06
N ASN A 114 -4.46 -10.44 -19.79
CA ASN A 114 -5.06 -11.74 -19.56
C ASN A 114 -4.22 -12.65 -18.66
N GLU A 115 -3.18 -12.14 -18.03
CA GLU A 115 -2.26 -12.87 -17.17
C GLU A 115 -2.21 -12.30 -15.75
N LYS A 116 -2.02 -13.20 -14.78
CA LYS A 116 -1.82 -12.87 -13.37
C LYS A 116 -0.72 -13.73 -12.78
N GLN A 117 0.03 -13.19 -11.84
CA GLN A 117 0.93 -13.96 -10.98
C GLN A 117 0.36 -13.98 -9.57
N ALA A 118 0.29 -15.17 -8.98
CA ALA A 118 -0.22 -15.40 -7.64
C ALA A 118 0.89 -15.96 -6.76
N GLU A 119 1.27 -15.20 -5.72
CA GLU A 119 2.06 -15.73 -4.62
C GLU A 119 1.10 -16.37 -3.62
N VAL A 120 1.23 -17.68 -3.45
CA VAL A 120 0.32 -18.48 -2.62
C VAL A 120 1.09 -19.02 -1.44
N VAL A 121 0.62 -18.69 -0.25
CA VAL A 121 1.10 -19.27 1.00
C VAL A 121 -0.03 -20.08 1.61
N PHE A 122 0.22 -21.36 1.89
CA PHE A 122 -0.77 -22.22 2.54
C PHE A 122 -0.09 -23.14 3.57
N HIS A 123 -0.78 -23.35 4.67
CA HIS A 123 -0.41 -24.35 5.66
C HIS A 123 -0.83 -25.73 5.13
N TYR A 124 0.03 -26.74 5.24
CA TYR A 124 -0.28 -28.11 4.87
C TYR A 124 -0.18 -29.05 6.08
N LYS A 125 -1.07 -30.04 6.10
CA LYS A 125 -0.95 -31.24 6.93
C LYS A 125 -1.08 -32.45 6.03
N ILE A 126 -0.03 -33.26 5.98
CA ILE A 126 0.04 -34.43 5.10
C ILE A 126 0.34 -35.70 5.88
N ARG A 127 -0.30 -36.81 5.51
CA ARG A 127 -0.19 -38.09 6.22
C ARG A 127 -0.15 -39.28 5.28
N ARG A 128 0.67 -40.28 5.65
CA ARG A 128 0.74 -41.61 5.06
C ARG A 128 0.89 -42.66 6.16
N GLY A 129 -0.20 -43.35 6.47
CA GLY A 129 -0.24 -44.34 7.55
C GLY A 129 0.06 -43.68 8.91
N GLN A 130 1.15 -44.08 9.56
CA GLN A 130 1.60 -43.49 10.84
C GLN A 130 2.53 -42.27 10.66
N LYS A 131 2.99 -41.96 9.45
CA LYS A 131 3.85 -40.79 9.20
C LYS A 131 3.01 -39.56 8.89
N SER A 132 3.29 -38.44 9.56
CA SER A 132 2.69 -37.14 9.29
C SER A 132 3.75 -36.05 9.20
N LEU A 133 3.51 -35.04 8.37
CA LEU A 133 4.28 -33.79 8.30
C LEU A 133 3.30 -32.62 8.25
N GLU A 134 3.72 -31.49 8.80
CA GLU A 134 3.00 -30.22 8.69
C GLU A 134 4.00 -29.08 8.52
N GLY A 135 3.53 -27.99 7.92
CA GLY A 135 4.35 -26.80 7.68
C GLY A 135 3.68 -25.85 6.70
N ASP A 136 4.41 -24.80 6.32
CA ASP A 136 3.91 -23.82 5.35
C ASP A 136 4.60 -24.02 4.01
N ALA A 137 3.80 -24.04 2.94
CA ALA A 137 4.27 -24.06 1.56
C ALA A 137 4.12 -22.68 0.93
N LYS A 138 5.10 -22.30 0.11
CA LYS A 138 5.17 -21.01 -0.58
C LYS A 138 5.41 -21.26 -2.06
N THR A 139 4.46 -20.91 -2.91
CA THR A 139 4.56 -21.12 -4.36
C THR A 139 4.17 -19.87 -5.14
N LEU A 140 4.84 -19.64 -6.27
CA LEU A 140 4.49 -18.64 -7.25
C LEU A 140 3.82 -19.33 -8.45
N VAL A 141 2.59 -18.94 -8.74
CA VAL A 141 1.77 -19.51 -9.82
C VAL A 141 1.44 -18.43 -10.84
N SER A 142 1.81 -18.64 -12.11
CA SER A 142 1.41 -17.74 -13.20
C SER A 142 0.23 -18.32 -13.96
N LEU A 143 -0.80 -17.48 -14.12
CA LEU A 143 -2.10 -17.82 -14.68
C LEU A 143 -2.32 -17.03 -15.96
N ARG A 144 -2.92 -17.68 -16.96
CA ARG A 144 -3.35 -17.03 -18.21
C ARG A 144 -4.81 -17.38 -18.50
N LYS A 145 -5.62 -16.38 -18.85
CA LYS A 145 -7.00 -16.54 -19.30
C LYS A 145 -7.07 -16.42 -20.83
N SER A 146 -7.70 -17.39 -21.48
CA SER A 146 -7.98 -17.34 -22.92
C SER A 146 -9.35 -17.96 -23.18
N GLN A 147 -10.17 -17.31 -24.01
CA GLN A 147 -11.51 -17.78 -24.38
C GLN A 147 -12.38 -18.12 -23.15
N GLY A 148 -12.31 -17.29 -22.11
CA GLY A 148 -13.07 -17.48 -20.86
C GLY A 148 -12.50 -18.53 -19.89
N ARG A 149 -11.42 -19.23 -20.24
CA ARG A 149 -10.81 -20.27 -19.39
C ARG A 149 -9.43 -19.84 -18.88
N ALA A 150 -9.22 -19.93 -17.57
CA ALA A 150 -7.92 -19.74 -16.94
C ALA A 150 -7.13 -21.06 -16.88
N VAL A 151 -5.81 -20.96 -17.01
CA VAL A 151 -4.86 -22.07 -16.86
C VAL A 151 -3.58 -21.64 -16.16
N ILE A 152 -2.92 -22.56 -15.45
CA ILE A 152 -1.59 -22.43 -14.89
C ILE A 152 -0.57 -22.69 -16.00
N PHE A 153 0.24 -21.70 -16.33
CA PHE A 153 1.34 -21.84 -17.29
C PHE A 153 2.73 -21.73 -16.63
N SER A 154 2.80 -21.37 -15.34
CA SER A 154 4.02 -21.51 -14.52
C SER A 154 3.68 -21.85 -13.08
N GLU A 155 4.48 -22.74 -12.46
CA GLU A 155 4.48 -23.03 -11.03
C GLU A 155 5.93 -23.13 -10.56
N LYS A 156 6.32 -22.30 -9.60
CA LYS A 156 7.68 -22.22 -9.08
C LYS A 156 7.68 -22.14 -7.55
N ASP A 157 8.83 -22.41 -6.96
CA ASP A 157 9.08 -21.97 -5.59
C ASP A 157 8.99 -20.44 -5.56
N LEU A 158 8.35 -19.90 -4.52
CA LEU A 158 8.55 -18.50 -4.18
C LEU A 158 10.06 -18.31 -3.96
N PRO A 159 10.71 -17.31 -4.60
CA PRO A 159 12.13 -17.06 -4.40
C PRO A 159 12.42 -17.04 -2.91
N THR A 160 13.21 -18.01 -2.45
CA THR A 160 13.58 -18.07 -1.05
C THR A 160 14.49 -16.88 -0.79
N VAL A 161 14.08 -15.97 0.10
CA VAL A 161 15.05 -15.06 0.74
C VAL A 161 15.97 -15.99 1.53
N ALA A 162 17.10 -16.34 0.92
CA ALA A 162 18.04 -17.30 1.47
C ALA A 162 18.52 -16.80 2.83
N SER A 163 18.32 -17.62 3.87
CA SER A 163 19.22 -17.65 5.01
C SER A 163 20.61 -17.99 4.45
N GLU A 164 21.56 -17.08 4.69
CA GLU A 164 22.97 -17.05 4.30
C GLU A 164 23.47 -18.02 3.20
N PRO A 165 24.09 -17.47 2.15
CA PRO A 165 25.35 -17.96 1.65
C PRO A 165 26.49 -17.07 2.16
N SER A 166 27.44 -17.71 2.82
CA SER A 166 28.81 -17.25 2.93
C SER A 166 29.32 -16.75 1.57
N GLY A 167 29.72 -15.48 1.52
CA GLY A 167 30.70 -14.98 0.55
C GLY A 167 30.27 -14.88 -0.92
N SER A 168 30.15 -13.63 -1.38
CA SER A 168 30.39 -13.20 -2.77
C SER A 168 29.37 -13.61 -3.86
N ALA A 169 28.44 -12.70 -4.16
CA ALA A 169 28.12 -12.34 -5.55
C ALA A 169 27.79 -10.84 -5.63
N SER A 170 28.61 -10.10 -6.37
CA SER A 170 28.31 -8.76 -6.84
C SER A 170 27.04 -8.77 -7.69
N GLY A 171 26.05 -7.90 -7.42
CA GLY A 171 24.96 -7.69 -8.36
C GLY A 171 23.77 -6.88 -7.85
N THR A 172 23.42 -7.03 -6.57
CA THR A 172 22.27 -6.29 -6.02
C THR A 172 22.71 -4.96 -5.44
N GLU A 173 22.10 -3.89 -5.91
CA GLU A 173 22.33 -2.52 -5.45
C GLU A 173 21.09 -1.99 -4.74
N TYR A 174 21.27 -1.02 -3.86
CA TYR A 174 20.17 -0.44 -3.08
C TYR A 174 20.23 1.08 -3.12
N ILE A 175 19.06 1.71 -3.14
CA ILE A 175 18.91 3.11 -2.75
C ILE A 175 18.61 3.12 -1.26
N VAL A 176 19.25 4.02 -0.53
CA VAL A 176 19.02 4.23 0.90
C VAL A 176 18.91 5.72 1.20
N TRP A 177 17.95 6.11 2.03
CA TRP A 177 17.84 7.48 2.53
C TRP A 177 18.23 7.54 4.01
N SER A 178 18.85 8.66 4.40
CA SER A 178 19.41 8.86 5.75
C SER A 178 18.80 10.04 6.50
N GLY A 179 17.57 10.42 6.15
CA GLY A 179 17.01 11.66 6.67
C GLY A 179 17.75 12.87 6.08
N TYR A 180 18.34 13.67 6.96
CA TYR A 180 19.03 14.92 6.63
C TYR A 180 20.33 14.74 5.82
N GLY A 181 20.90 13.52 5.79
CA GLY A 181 22.08 13.17 5.00
C GLY A 181 21.81 12.96 3.50
N GLY A 182 20.52 12.91 3.12
CA GLY A 182 20.08 12.70 1.74
C GLY A 182 20.07 11.24 1.30
N THR A 183 19.91 11.04 0.00
CA THR A 183 19.72 9.71 -0.61
C THR A 183 21.00 9.23 -1.26
N VAL A 184 21.40 8.01 -0.93
CA VAL A 184 22.58 7.35 -1.46
C VAL A 184 22.20 6.09 -2.23
N TRP A 185 23.06 5.70 -3.14
CA TRP A 185 22.99 4.44 -3.85
C TRP A 185 24.21 3.62 -3.45
N ILE A 186 23.97 2.44 -2.89
CA ILE A 186 24.98 1.52 -2.38
C ILE A 186 25.01 0.21 -3.17
N ASP A 187 26.17 -0.45 -3.18
CA ASP A 187 26.31 -1.82 -3.68
C ASP A 187 25.83 -2.87 -2.66
N GLY A 188 25.88 -4.14 -3.05
CA GLY A 188 25.53 -5.29 -2.20
C GLY A 188 26.47 -5.51 -1.01
N GLN A 189 27.52 -4.71 -0.85
CA GLN A 189 28.43 -4.70 0.29
C GLN A 189 28.23 -3.48 1.20
N GLY A 190 27.29 -2.58 0.86
CA GLY A 190 27.05 -1.33 1.58
C GLY A 190 28.03 -0.22 1.25
N THR A 191 28.78 -0.32 0.15
CA THR A 191 29.68 0.74 -0.32
C THR A 191 28.85 1.77 -1.10
N VAL A 192 29.05 3.06 -0.83
CA VAL A 192 28.39 4.14 -1.58
C VAL A 192 28.96 4.20 -3.00
N LEU A 193 28.08 4.02 -3.98
CA LEU A 193 28.37 4.18 -5.40
C LEU A 193 28.10 5.62 -5.84
N ARG A 194 26.97 6.19 -5.40
CA ARG A 194 26.53 7.55 -5.75
C ARG A 194 25.74 8.19 -4.62
N GLN A 195 25.65 9.52 -4.63
CA GLN A 195 24.84 10.30 -3.71
C GLN A 195 24.03 11.33 -4.51
N SER A 196 22.73 11.42 -4.23
CA SER A 196 21.87 12.42 -4.86
C SER A 196 22.15 13.80 -4.27
N LYS A 197 22.05 14.83 -5.12
CA LYS A 197 22.06 16.23 -4.68
C LYS A 197 20.76 16.58 -3.93
N GLU A 198 19.67 15.89 -4.24
CA GLU A 198 18.41 16.06 -3.54
C GLU A 198 18.41 15.27 -2.23
N LYS A 199 17.90 15.89 -1.17
CA LYS A 199 17.85 15.30 0.18
C LYS A 199 16.51 14.62 0.48
N VAL A 200 15.91 14.02 -0.54
CA VAL A 200 14.55 13.51 -0.47
C VAL A 200 14.49 11.99 -0.56
N PRO A 201 13.59 11.32 0.16
CA PRO A 201 13.46 9.88 0.10
C PRO A 201 12.96 9.44 -1.28
N VAL A 202 13.51 8.31 -1.75
CA VAL A 202 13.20 7.69 -3.03
C VAL A 202 12.87 6.22 -2.78
N SER A 203 11.84 5.71 -3.45
CA SER A 203 11.48 4.30 -3.43
C SER A 203 11.26 3.75 -4.84
N VAL A 204 11.67 2.49 -5.03
CA VAL A 204 11.43 1.75 -6.26
C VAL A 204 10.57 0.55 -5.95
N VAL A 205 9.39 0.50 -6.55
CA VAL A 205 8.43 -0.60 -6.33
C VAL A 205 7.84 -1.03 -7.65
N ASN A 206 7.95 -2.33 -7.95
CA ASN A 206 7.47 -2.93 -9.19
C ASN A 206 7.95 -2.17 -10.46
N GLY A 207 9.19 -1.70 -10.45
CA GLY A 207 9.76 -0.94 -11.57
C GLY A 207 9.25 0.49 -11.74
N GLY A 208 8.43 0.99 -10.80
CA GLY A 208 8.06 2.40 -10.69
C GLY A 208 8.98 3.16 -9.74
N LEU A 209 9.36 4.38 -10.11
CA LEU A 209 10.17 5.29 -9.30
C LEU A 209 9.28 6.33 -8.62
N TYR A 210 9.37 6.40 -7.30
CA TYR A 210 8.56 7.27 -6.46
C TYR A 210 9.46 8.16 -5.62
N THR A 211 9.30 9.47 -5.74
CA THR A 211 10.10 10.46 -5.01
C THR A 211 9.17 11.38 -4.23
N VAL A 212 9.57 11.78 -3.03
CA VAL A 212 8.88 12.83 -2.28
C VAL A 212 9.57 14.16 -2.54
N ARG A 213 8.84 15.24 -2.79
CA ARG A 213 9.42 16.59 -2.84
C ARG A 213 8.71 17.48 -1.84
N ILE A 214 9.49 18.33 -1.18
CA ILE A 214 9.01 19.36 -0.28
C ILE A 214 9.22 20.68 -0.99
N GLU A 215 8.15 21.40 -1.28
CA GLU A 215 8.24 22.69 -1.95
C GLU A 215 7.68 23.80 -1.06
N LYS A 216 8.27 24.99 -1.20
CA LYS A 216 7.81 26.17 -0.49
C LYS A 216 6.70 26.85 -1.31
N ARG A 217 5.61 27.20 -0.64
CA ARG A 217 4.53 28.01 -1.18
C ARG A 217 4.56 29.38 -0.51
N SER A 218 4.47 30.44 -1.31
CA SER A 218 4.33 31.80 -0.79
C SER A 218 2.95 31.98 -0.17
N VAL A 219 2.92 32.44 1.08
CA VAL A 219 1.70 32.72 1.84
C VAL A 219 1.83 34.08 2.54
N LYS A 220 0.77 34.53 3.20
CA LYS A 220 0.81 35.66 4.12
C LYS A 220 0.52 35.15 5.52
N GLN A 221 1.27 35.61 6.50
CA GLN A 221 1.10 35.25 7.91
C GLN A 221 0.85 36.51 8.73
N ALA A 222 0.09 36.39 9.80
CA ALA A 222 -0.17 37.47 10.72
C ALA A 222 1.09 37.82 11.53
N ASP A 223 1.47 39.09 11.55
CA ASP A 223 2.55 39.60 12.38
C ASP A 223 2.01 39.88 13.79
N CYS A 224 2.27 38.96 14.73
CA CYS A 224 1.80 39.07 16.11
C CYS A 224 2.26 40.34 16.82
N ASP A 225 3.43 40.87 16.46
CA ASP A 225 4.03 42.03 17.11
C ASP A 225 3.47 43.35 16.55
N SER A 226 2.60 43.27 15.53
CA SER A 226 2.05 44.44 14.85
C SER A 226 0.76 45.00 15.47
N VAL A 227 0.13 44.28 16.38
CA VAL A 227 -1.12 44.72 17.04
C VAL A 227 -0.84 45.72 18.15
N ASP A 228 -1.50 46.87 18.09
CA ASP A 228 -1.62 47.75 19.26
C ASP A 228 -2.72 47.20 20.18
N TYR A 229 -2.32 46.50 21.25
CA TYR A 229 -3.23 45.90 22.22
C TYR A 229 -4.10 46.93 22.98
N ARG A 230 -3.88 48.23 22.79
CA ARG A 230 -4.69 49.30 23.39
C ARG A 230 -5.86 49.72 22.50
N ASP A 231 -5.86 49.34 21.23
CA ASP A 231 -6.94 49.62 20.28
C ASP A 231 -7.77 48.34 20.05
N PRO A 232 -9.04 48.30 20.51
CA PRO A 232 -9.90 47.13 20.34
C PRO A 232 -10.25 46.84 18.87
N ASP A 233 -10.02 47.79 17.95
CA ASP A 233 -10.25 47.64 16.51
C ASP A 233 -8.96 47.31 15.72
N ALA A 234 -7.80 47.23 16.39
CA ALA A 234 -6.52 46.93 15.75
C ALA A 234 -6.54 45.54 15.11
N LYS A 235 -6.16 45.50 13.83
CA LYS A 235 -6.01 44.26 13.06
C LYS A 235 -4.54 43.86 12.95
N LEU A 236 -4.28 42.55 12.98
CA LEU A 236 -2.97 42.00 12.66
C LEU A 236 -2.53 42.41 11.25
N LYS A 237 -1.29 42.87 11.13
CA LYS A 237 -0.68 43.15 9.85
C LYS A 237 -0.25 41.83 9.21
N MET A 238 -0.61 41.64 7.95
CA MET A 238 -0.18 40.48 7.17
C MET A 238 1.21 40.73 6.58
N VAL A 239 2.16 39.81 6.81
CA VAL A 239 3.52 39.84 6.27
C VAL A 239 3.78 38.66 5.33
N PRO A 240 4.68 38.80 4.34
CA PRO A 240 5.06 37.68 3.48
C PRO A 240 5.70 36.54 4.29
N ALA A 241 5.24 35.32 4.05
CA ALA A 241 5.75 34.10 4.68
C ALA A 241 5.82 32.94 3.67
N THR A 242 6.33 31.79 4.10
CA THR A 242 6.36 30.58 3.27
C THR A 242 5.89 29.36 4.05
N ASP A 243 4.92 28.66 3.49
CA ASP A 243 4.52 27.33 3.94
C ASP A 243 5.22 26.23 3.14
N ARG A 244 5.12 25.00 3.63
CA ARG A 244 5.65 23.81 2.93
C ARG A 244 4.50 22.90 2.51
N GLU A 245 4.56 22.45 1.26
CA GLU A 245 3.66 21.42 0.73
C GLU A 245 4.48 20.18 0.35
N PHE A 246 3.91 19.01 0.62
CA PHE A 246 4.51 17.73 0.23
C PHE A 246 3.88 17.24 -1.06
N PHE A 247 4.75 16.87 -1.99
CA PHE A 247 4.36 16.31 -3.27
C PHE A 247 4.94 14.92 -3.43
N LEU A 248 4.10 14.02 -3.94
CA LEU A 248 4.54 12.79 -4.55
C LEU A 248 4.88 13.08 -6.00
N ILE A 249 6.08 12.72 -6.40
CA ILE A 249 6.51 12.71 -7.79
C ILE A 249 6.60 11.25 -8.24
N ARG A 250 5.70 10.87 -9.15
CA ARG A 250 5.78 9.61 -9.88
C ARG A 250 6.35 9.88 -11.25
N ILE A 251 7.45 9.22 -11.58
CA ILE A 251 8.03 9.32 -12.92
C ILE A 251 7.54 8.12 -13.73
N ASP A 252 6.86 8.37 -14.84
CA ASP A 252 6.40 7.30 -15.73
C ASP A 252 7.54 6.73 -16.59
N GLN A 253 7.21 5.76 -17.44
CA GLN A 253 8.20 5.07 -18.28
C GLN A 253 8.82 6.00 -19.33
N ASP A 254 8.08 7.01 -19.77
CA ASP A 254 8.53 8.01 -20.76
C ASP A 254 9.32 9.16 -20.11
N GLY A 255 9.43 9.15 -18.77
CA GLY A 255 10.14 10.16 -17.99
C GLY A 255 9.32 11.39 -17.65
N LYS A 256 8.01 11.37 -17.88
CA LYS A 256 7.11 12.43 -17.47
C LYS A 256 6.83 12.33 -15.98
N GLU A 257 6.99 13.46 -15.30
CA GLU A 257 6.67 13.59 -13.88
C GLU A 257 5.16 13.81 -13.70
N HIS A 258 4.56 12.98 -12.87
CA HIS A 258 3.22 13.17 -12.31
C HIS A 258 3.35 13.64 -10.88
N LYS A 259 2.94 14.88 -10.65
CA LYS A 259 2.98 15.52 -9.35
C LYS A 259 1.61 15.46 -8.69
N THR A 260 1.55 14.91 -7.49
CA THR A 260 0.33 14.81 -6.69
C THR A 260 0.58 15.43 -5.33
N ILE A 261 -0.29 16.33 -4.88
CA ILE A 261 -0.23 16.90 -3.53
C ILE A 261 -0.54 15.76 -2.55
N LEU A 262 0.39 15.48 -1.65
CA LEU A 262 0.20 14.53 -0.55
C LEU A 262 -0.39 15.23 0.66
N ILE A 263 0.14 16.41 0.98
CA ILE A 263 -0.26 17.18 2.14
C ILE A 263 -0.23 18.65 1.73
N LYS A 264 -1.42 19.25 1.77
CA LYS A 264 -1.59 20.69 1.61
C LYS A 264 -1.27 21.37 2.94
N ALA A 265 -0.65 22.55 2.89
CA ALA A 265 -0.61 23.43 4.04
C ALA A 265 -2.05 23.81 4.45
N ALA A 266 -2.26 24.12 5.72
CA ALA A 266 -3.55 24.66 6.19
C ALA A 266 -3.99 25.82 5.29
N ASP A 267 -5.27 25.81 4.87
CA ASP A 267 -5.83 26.97 4.20
C ASP A 267 -6.20 27.97 5.28
N ASP A 268 -5.41 29.02 5.37
CA ASP A 268 -5.56 30.02 6.40
C ASP A 268 -5.65 31.43 5.79
N GLU A 269 -6.86 31.96 5.79
CA GLU A 269 -7.14 33.31 5.27
C GLU A 269 -6.67 34.41 6.22
N ASP A 270 -6.59 34.13 7.53
CA ASP A 270 -6.13 35.09 8.54
C ASP A 270 -4.63 34.96 8.84
N GLY A 271 -3.99 33.90 8.32
CA GLY A 271 -2.56 33.63 8.43
C GLY A 271 -2.09 33.45 9.86
N SER A 272 -2.97 32.99 10.73
CA SER A 272 -2.69 32.63 12.12
C SER A 272 -2.18 31.20 12.30
N SER A 273 -1.83 30.49 11.23
CA SER A 273 -1.33 29.12 11.29
C SER A 273 -0.22 28.85 10.29
N SER A 274 0.64 27.91 10.67
CA SER A 274 1.71 27.40 9.82
C SER A 274 1.78 25.89 9.91
N THR A 275 2.17 25.25 8.79
CA THR A 275 2.28 23.79 8.72
C THR A 275 3.74 23.35 8.62
N GLU A 276 4.19 22.58 9.61
CA GLU A 276 5.46 21.86 9.56
C GLU A 276 5.24 20.39 9.20
N LEU A 277 6.18 19.87 8.41
CA LEU A 277 6.14 18.49 7.90
C LEU A 277 7.51 17.85 8.05
N GLU A 278 7.54 16.64 8.62
CA GLU A 278 8.75 15.81 8.74
C GLU A 278 8.51 14.42 8.16
N VAL A 279 9.40 13.97 7.26
CA VAL A 279 9.41 12.56 6.84
C VAL A 279 10.04 11.73 7.95
N LEU A 280 9.30 10.77 8.48
CA LEU A 280 9.76 9.85 9.52
C LEU A 280 10.41 8.57 8.95
N GLY A 281 10.08 8.21 7.71
CA GLY A 281 10.65 7.07 7.00
C GLY A 281 9.86 6.71 5.75
N LEU A 282 10.44 5.83 4.93
CA LEU A 282 9.81 5.34 3.70
C LEU A 282 10.08 3.85 3.54
N VAL A 283 9.06 3.03 3.81
CA VAL A 283 9.16 1.57 3.80
C VAL A 283 8.34 1.02 2.65
N GLY A 284 9.00 0.57 1.58
CA GLY A 284 8.32 0.15 0.35
C GLY A 284 7.51 1.30 -0.25
N LEU A 285 6.18 1.15 -0.33
CA LEU A 285 5.27 2.21 -0.79
C LEU A 285 4.73 3.10 0.34
N TRP A 286 5.09 2.84 1.60
CA TRP A 286 4.49 3.50 2.75
C TRP A 286 5.39 4.62 3.25
N LEU A 287 4.98 5.85 2.99
CA LEU A 287 5.63 7.05 3.49
C LEU A 287 5.03 7.41 4.86
N PHE A 288 5.89 7.57 5.87
CA PHE A 288 5.49 8.01 7.20
C PHE A 288 5.82 9.49 7.33
N VAL A 289 4.80 10.30 7.64
CA VAL A 289 4.93 11.75 7.78
C VAL A 289 4.35 12.18 9.12
N ASP A 290 5.10 13.03 9.81
CA ASP A 290 4.62 13.83 10.93
C ASP A 290 4.18 15.19 10.40
N ARG A 291 2.91 15.54 10.65
CA ARG A 291 2.35 16.87 10.35
C ARG A 291 2.02 17.59 11.64
N ARG A 292 2.59 18.78 11.79
CA ARG A 292 2.36 19.68 12.92
C ARG A 292 1.79 20.98 12.40
N VAL A 293 0.63 21.37 12.92
CA VAL A 293 0.05 22.69 12.65
C VAL A 293 0.25 23.54 13.90
N PHE A 294 0.87 24.70 13.70
CA PHE A 294 1.03 25.71 14.73
C PHE A 294 -0.03 26.77 14.52
N SER A 295 -0.57 27.30 15.62
CA SER A 295 -1.34 28.53 15.58
C SER A 295 -0.53 29.64 16.25
N ASP A 296 -0.44 30.75 15.55
CA ASP A 296 0.26 31.97 15.91
C ASP A 296 -0.73 33.03 16.44
N VAL A 297 -1.88 32.63 17.01
CA VAL A 297 -2.78 33.61 17.65
C VAL A 297 -2.13 34.10 18.96
N CYS A 298 -1.46 35.27 18.86
CA CYS A 298 -0.86 36.08 19.92
C CYS A 298 0.44 35.57 20.57
N GLY A 299 1.58 35.91 19.95
CA GLY A 299 2.87 36.16 20.63
C GLY A 299 3.56 34.93 21.23
N ALA A 300 4.60 34.44 20.54
CA ALA A 300 5.29 33.16 20.74
C ALA A 300 4.45 31.94 20.32
N PRO A 301 5.06 30.84 19.79
CA PRO A 301 4.35 29.68 19.27
C PRO A 301 3.65 28.90 20.39
N HIS A 302 2.52 29.42 20.85
CA HIS A 302 1.67 28.82 21.88
C HIS A 302 0.64 27.91 21.22
N GLY A 303 1.00 26.62 21.16
CA GLY A 303 0.07 25.54 20.87
C GLY A 303 0.38 24.82 19.56
N VAL A 304 0.84 23.57 19.67
CA VAL A 304 0.71 22.60 18.57
C VAL A 304 -0.76 22.17 18.58
N VAL A 305 -1.47 22.48 17.51
CA VAL A 305 -2.93 22.46 17.54
C VAL A 305 -3.49 21.11 17.05
N PRO A 306 -2.77 20.34 16.21
CA PRO A 306 -2.59 18.90 16.44
C PRO A 306 -1.27 18.30 15.85
N HIS A 307 -0.84 17.14 16.39
CA HIS A 307 0.13 16.24 15.73
C HIS A 307 -0.66 15.17 14.98
N GLU A 308 -0.51 15.11 13.65
CA GLU A 308 -1.17 14.10 12.84
C GLU A 308 -0.17 13.04 12.35
N LEU A 309 -0.51 11.79 12.66
CA LEU A 309 0.16 10.64 12.09
C LEU A 309 -0.40 10.36 10.70
N LEU A 310 0.41 10.64 9.68
CA LEU A 310 0.08 10.39 8.29
C LEU A 310 0.90 9.21 7.76
N VAL A 311 0.21 8.17 7.30
CA VAL A 311 0.81 7.07 6.55
C VAL A 311 0.24 7.12 5.14
N VAL A 312 1.10 7.30 4.14
CA VAL A 312 0.66 7.54 2.77
C VAL A 312 1.12 6.41 1.86
N ASN A 313 0.21 5.89 1.05
CA ASN A 313 0.53 4.98 -0.03
C ASN A 313 1.04 5.77 -1.24
N MET A 314 2.34 5.68 -1.54
CA MET A 314 2.97 6.39 -2.64
C MET A 314 2.49 5.94 -4.03
N LYS A 315 1.81 4.80 -4.17
CA LYS A 315 1.25 4.38 -5.47
C LYS A 315 -0.06 5.07 -5.79
N THR A 316 -0.93 5.21 -4.81
CA THR A 316 -2.30 5.75 -4.95
C THR A 316 -2.41 7.20 -4.47
N ALA A 317 -1.37 7.73 -3.83
CA ALA A 317 -1.39 9.03 -3.12
C ALA A 317 -2.48 9.12 -2.04
N SER A 318 -2.97 7.98 -1.54
CA SER A 318 -4.00 7.93 -0.50
C SER A 318 -3.37 7.84 0.89
N THR A 319 -3.83 8.68 1.79
CA THR A 319 -3.52 8.59 3.23
C THR A 319 -4.37 7.50 3.89
N ILE A 320 -3.77 6.73 4.78
CA ILE A 320 -4.45 5.78 5.66
C ILE A 320 -4.34 6.23 7.11
N THR A 321 -5.32 5.87 7.94
CA THR A 321 -5.22 6.04 9.39
C THR A 321 -4.36 4.94 10.00
N ALA A 322 -3.77 5.21 11.16
CA ALA A 322 -3.01 4.19 11.87
C ALA A 322 -3.91 3.08 12.41
N TYR A 323 -5.15 3.41 12.79
CA TYR A 323 -6.17 2.48 13.25
C TYR A 323 -7.58 3.05 13.00
N ARG A 324 -8.60 2.18 12.94
CA ARG A 324 -9.97 2.56 12.55
C ARG A 324 -10.62 3.61 13.46
N GLY A 325 -10.30 3.57 14.76
CA GLY A 325 -10.83 4.49 15.76
C GLY A 325 -10.04 5.78 15.95
N GLN A 326 -9.08 6.08 15.07
CA GLN A 326 -8.30 7.31 15.13
C GLN A 326 -9.24 8.49 14.91
N LYS A 327 -9.49 9.26 15.97
CA LYS A 327 -10.29 10.48 15.88
C LYS A 327 -9.43 11.59 15.28
N LYS A 328 -9.98 12.33 14.31
CA LYS A 328 -9.45 13.63 13.95
C LYS A 328 -9.59 14.57 15.14
N SER A 329 -8.60 15.42 15.37
CA SER A 329 -8.69 16.48 16.38
C SER A 329 -9.81 17.46 16.04
N GLU A 330 -10.40 18.13 17.04
CA GLU A 330 -11.45 19.15 16.80
C GLU A 330 -10.92 20.34 15.97
N VAL A 331 -9.62 20.60 16.07
CA VAL A 331 -8.91 21.63 15.30
C VAL A 331 -8.76 21.24 13.84
N GLU A 332 -8.54 19.96 13.52
CA GLU A 332 -8.58 19.49 12.13
C GLU A 332 -9.95 19.71 11.48
N LYS A 333 -11.04 19.68 12.28
CA LYS A 333 -12.38 20.00 11.78
C LYS A 333 -12.54 21.49 11.49
N SER A 334 -11.88 22.36 12.25
CA SER A 334 -11.99 23.82 12.09
C SER A 334 -11.01 24.41 11.06
N VAL A 335 -9.78 23.90 10.96
CA VAL A 335 -8.70 24.45 10.11
C VAL A 335 -8.78 23.99 8.65
N LEU A 336 -9.31 22.78 8.38
CA LEU A 336 -9.40 22.26 7.01
C LEU A 336 -10.70 22.67 6.29
N GLY A 337 -11.62 23.35 6.97
CA GLY A 337 -13.00 23.55 6.50
C GLY A 337 -13.74 22.21 6.33
N GLU A 338 -15.08 22.24 6.36
CA GLU A 338 -15.93 21.04 6.22
C GLU A 338 -15.82 20.31 4.85
N GLY A 339 -14.84 20.64 4.00
CA GLY A 339 -14.84 20.21 2.59
C GLY A 339 -13.50 19.87 1.91
N THR A 340 -12.32 19.96 2.54
CA THR A 340 -11.05 19.82 1.77
C THR A 340 -10.25 18.53 1.94
N LEU A 341 -10.72 17.60 2.76
CA LEU A 341 -10.44 16.18 2.58
C LEU A 341 -11.79 15.49 2.73
N SER A 342 -12.25 14.84 1.65
CA SER A 342 -13.45 14.00 1.58
C SER A 342 -13.88 13.51 2.96
N GLY A 343 -15.08 13.91 3.38
CA GLY A 343 -15.56 13.87 4.75
C GLY A 343 -15.57 12.50 5.42
N GLU A 344 -16.37 12.38 6.47
CA GLU A 344 -16.61 11.14 7.23
C GLU A 344 -16.99 9.90 6.38
N ALA A 345 -17.12 10.04 5.07
CA ALA A 345 -17.43 9.00 4.09
C ALA A 345 -16.22 8.23 3.49
N ASP A 346 -14.96 8.59 3.77
CA ASP A 346 -13.81 7.89 3.15
C ASP A 346 -12.68 7.56 4.14
N LEU A 347 -13.03 6.94 5.27
CA LEU A 347 -12.04 6.18 6.02
C LEU A 347 -11.53 5.09 5.08
N SER A 348 -10.29 5.22 4.60
CA SER A 348 -9.62 4.16 3.85
C SER A 348 -9.88 2.82 4.57
N PRO A 349 -10.38 1.78 3.88
CA PRO A 349 -10.61 0.48 4.52
C PRO A 349 -9.30 -0.13 5.05
N VAL A 350 -8.18 0.39 4.57
CA VAL A 350 -6.83 0.00 4.98
C VAL A 350 -6.39 0.89 6.15
N THR A 351 -5.92 0.26 7.20
CA THR A 351 -5.31 0.90 8.38
C THR A 351 -3.90 0.35 8.55
N LEU A 352 -3.00 1.11 9.19
CA LEU A 352 -1.65 0.58 9.47
C LEU A 352 -1.71 -0.65 10.38
N PHE A 353 -2.49 -0.56 11.46
CA PHE A 353 -2.80 -1.65 12.36
C PHE A 353 -4.26 -2.06 12.18
N THR A 354 -4.50 -3.35 11.98
CA THR A 354 -5.85 -3.90 12.11
C THR A 354 -6.39 -3.69 13.53
N ASP A 355 -7.72 -3.74 13.72
CA ASP A 355 -8.33 -3.61 15.04
C ASP A 355 -7.81 -4.64 16.07
N LYS A 356 -7.39 -5.82 15.59
CA LYS A 356 -6.77 -6.85 16.42
C LYS A 356 -5.36 -6.45 16.84
N GLU A 357 -4.54 -6.00 15.90
CA GLU A 357 -3.19 -5.55 16.15
C GLU A 357 -3.17 -4.30 17.04
N TYR A 358 -4.01 -3.31 16.77
CA TYR A 358 -4.09 -2.11 17.60
C TYR A 358 -4.42 -2.45 19.06
N ARG A 359 -5.39 -3.35 19.30
CA ARG A 359 -5.68 -3.83 20.66
C ARG A 359 -4.50 -4.55 21.29
N ALA A 360 -3.81 -5.42 20.54
CA ALA A 360 -2.62 -6.11 21.03
C ALA A 360 -1.48 -5.14 21.38
N LEU A 361 -1.25 -4.12 20.54
CA LEU A 361 -0.28 -3.05 20.77
C LEU A 361 -0.59 -2.29 22.05
N MET A 362 -1.82 -1.80 22.18
CA MET A 362 -2.24 -1.04 23.36
C MET A 362 -2.18 -1.91 24.62
N ASN A 363 -2.66 -3.15 24.58
CA ASN A 363 -2.59 -4.06 25.74
C ASN A 363 -1.14 -4.34 26.19
N ALA A 364 -0.18 -4.38 25.27
CA ALA A 364 1.21 -4.62 25.59
C ALA A 364 1.92 -3.40 26.22
N LEU A 365 1.54 -2.18 25.82
CA LEU A 365 2.29 -0.97 26.15
C LEU A 365 1.58 -0.04 27.16
N ARG A 366 0.25 -0.05 27.20
CA ARG A 366 -0.53 0.99 27.88
C ARG A 366 -0.28 1.05 29.39
N LYS A 367 -0.22 -0.10 30.08
CA LYS A 367 0.11 -0.16 31.51
C LYS A 367 1.49 0.44 31.83
N ARG A 368 2.49 0.14 30.99
CA ARG A 368 3.82 0.73 31.12
C ARG A 368 3.76 2.24 30.86
N ALA A 369 3.08 2.65 29.80
CA ALA A 369 2.94 4.06 29.47
C ALA A 369 2.22 4.86 30.54
N PHE A 370 1.21 4.27 31.19
CA PHE A 370 0.52 4.88 32.32
C PHE A 370 1.49 5.10 33.47
N LYS A 371 2.28 4.10 33.85
CA LYS A 371 3.30 4.25 34.89
C LYS A 371 4.33 5.35 34.56
N ASP A 372 4.73 5.46 33.30
CA ASP A 372 5.76 6.41 32.87
C ASP A 372 5.21 7.86 32.73
N LEU A 373 3.89 8.03 32.64
CA LEU A 373 3.22 9.32 32.40
C LEU A 373 2.35 9.82 33.56
N GLN A 374 1.90 8.93 34.46
CA GLN A 374 0.85 9.14 35.46
C GLN A 374 1.03 10.39 36.33
N ASP A 375 2.27 10.75 36.65
CA ASP A 375 2.59 11.85 37.58
C ASP A 375 2.10 13.21 37.06
N PHE A 376 1.74 13.29 35.78
CA PHE A 376 1.31 14.52 35.10
C PHE A 376 -0.07 14.35 34.43
N MET A 377 -0.68 13.17 34.53
CA MET A 377 -1.91 12.84 33.81
C MET A 377 -3.17 13.24 34.57
N SER A 378 -4.21 13.62 33.83
CA SER A 378 -5.57 13.72 34.34
C SER A 378 -6.45 12.56 33.82
N GLY A 379 -6.65 11.54 34.64
CA GLY A 379 -7.53 10.39 34.34
C GLY A 379 -6.85 9.03 34.46
N ASP A 380 -7.38 8.05 33.75
CA ASP A 380 -6.99 6.65 33.87
C ASP A 380 -6.15 6.16 32.68
N GLU A 381 -5.73 4.90 32.77
CA GLU A 381 -4.94 4.19 31.76
C GLU A 381 -5.61 4.25 30.36
N GLU A 382 -6.95 4.25 30.28
CA GLU A 382 -7.70 4.21 29.03
C GLU A 382 -7.58 5.50 28.21
N LYS A 383 -7.26 6.63 28.86
CA LYS A 383 -7.02 7.92 28.18
C LYS A 383 -5.70 7.99 27.42
N ILE A 384 -4.84 6.98 27.51
CA ILE A 384 -3.59 6.93 26.74
C ILE A 384 -3.90 6.55 25.29
N THR A 385 -3.48 7.41 24.37
CA THR A 385 -3.72 7.28 22.94
C THR A 385 -2.41 7.11 22.16
N LEU A 386 -2.51 6.47 21.00
CA LEU A 386 -1.43 6.39 20.02
C LEU A 386 -1.46 7.65 19.15
N THR A 387 -0.38 8.42 19.16
CA THR A 387 -0.31 9.71 18.43
C THR A 387 0.73 9.73 17.33
N ARG A 388 1.76 8.89 17.40
CA ARG A 388 2.77 8.75 16.33
C ARG A 388 3.20 7.30 16.15
N VAL A 389 3.49 6.93 14.91
CA VAL A 389 4.15 5.68 14.56
C VAL A 389 5.30 6.04 13.62
N LYS A 390 6.50 5.61 13.98
CA LYS A 390 7.73 5.87 13.25
C LYS A 390 8.41 4.54 12.93
N PRO A 391 8.76 4.26 11.67
CA PRO A 391 9.57 3.09 11.38
C PRO A 391 10.99 3.31 11.91
N ILE A 392 11.59 2.26 12.45
CA ILE A 392 12.96 2.25 12.97
C ILE A 392 13.69 0.99 12.53
N VAL A 393 15.01 0.97 12.63
CA VAL A 393 15.78 -0.27 12.61
C VAL A 393 15.94 -0.76 14.04
N SER A 394 15.49 -1.98 14.32
CA SER A 394 15.61 -2.61 15.64
C SER A 394 15.96 -4.07 15.47
N ASN A 395 16.96 -4.55 16.22
CA ASN A 395 17.44 -5.93 16.15
C ASN A 395 17.76 -6.39 14.71
N ASN A 396 18.43 -5.53 13.93
CA ASN A 396 18.77 -5.79 12.52
C ASN A 396 17.55 -6.04 11.60
N ALA A 397 16.36 -5.62 12.00
CA ALA A 397 15.15 -5.72 11.21
C ALA A 397 14.41 -4.38 11.23
N LEU A 398 13.41 -4.24 10.35
CA LEU A 398 12.45 -3.15 10.50
C LEU A 398 11.66 -3.39 11.80
N GLY A 399 11.62 -2.36 12.63
CA GLY A 399 10.72 -2.26 13.76
C GLY A 399 9.88 -0.98 13.65
N LEU A 400 9.07 -0.75 14.67
CA LEU A 400 8.34 0.51 14.83
C LEU A 400 8.63 1.09 16.22
N GLU A 401 8.75 2.40 16.29
CA GLU A 401 8.61 3.20 17.50
C GLU A 401 7.21 3.82 17.49
N VAL A 402 6.50 3.72 18.61
CA VAL A 402 5.18 4.33 18.79
C VAL A 402 5.25 5.38 19.88
N LEU A 403 4.63 6.53 19.65
CA LEU A 403 4.47 7.57 20.65
C LEU A 403 3.10 7.40 21.29
N LEU A 404 3.09 7.12 22.59
CA LEU A 404 1.87 7.11 23.38
C LEU A 404 1.77 8.42 24.15
N THR A 405 0.60 9.03 24.08
CA THR A 405 0.32 10.35 24.63
C THR A 405 -0.81 10.27 25.63
N ALA A 406 -0.65 11.04 26.70
CA ALA A 406 -1.66 11.23 27.70
C ALA A 406 -2.05 12.71 27.83
N PRO A 407 -3.32 12.99 28.15
CA PRO A 407 -3.73 14.33 28.52
C PRO A 407 -3.10 14.71 29.87
N THR A 408 -2.62 15.94 29.98
CA THR A 408 -2.09 16.51 31.22
C THR A 408 -2.87 17.76 31.60
N GLY A 409 -3.07 17.97 32.90
CA GLY A 409 -3.68 19.19 33.43
C GLY A 409 -2.60 20.17 33.88
N TYR A 410 -2.70 21.44 33.46
CA TYR A 410 -1.83 22.51 33.96
C TYR A 410 -2.56 23.50 34.89
N ALA A 411 -3.88 23.69 34.72
CA ALA A 411 -4.70 24.50 35.63
C ALA A 411 -6.05 23.82 35.86
N SER A 412 -6.22 23.21 37.03
CA SER A 412 -7.50 22.63 37.48
C SER A 412 -8.10 23.47 38.62
N SER A 413 -8.04 24.79 38.46
CA SER A 413 -8.86 25.72 39.24
C SER A 413 -9.72 26.52 38.26
N ASP A 414 -10.94 26.86 38.71
CA ASP A 414 -11.82 27.93 38.21
C ASP A 414 -12.23 28.02 36.73
N GLY A 415 -11.84 27.07 35.87
CA GLY A 415 -12.69 26.63 34.77
C GLY A 415 -12.64 27.41 33.46
N GLU A 416 -11.46 27.83 32.97
CA GLU A 416 -11.15 27.88 31.52
C GLU A 416 -9.68 28.24 31.25
N TRP A 417 -8.96 27.36 30.51
CA TRP A 417 -7.79 27.53 29.60
C TRP A 417 -6.87 26.28 29.56
N SER A 418 -6.18 26.08 28.44
CA SER A 418 -6.07 24.85 27.63
C SER A 418 -5.08 23.72 28.03
N SER A 419 -5.34 22.55 27.40
CA SER A 419 -4.79 21.21 27.58
C SER A 419 -3.33 21.04 27.15
N TYR A 420 -2.46 20.61 28.07
CA TYR A 420 -1.14 20.10 27.71
C TYR A 420 -1.22 18.59 27.47
N THR A 421 -0.29 18.04 26.70
CA THR A 421 -0.13 16.59 26.58
C THR A 421 1.29 16.19 26.96
N ARG A 422 1.45 14.97 27.46
CA ARG A 422 2.77 14.37 27.69
C ARG A 422 2.85 13.06 26.94
N SER A 423 3.98 12.84 26.31
CA SER A 423 4.19 11.73 25.40
C SER A 423 5.47 11.00 25.74
N HIS A 424 5.49 9.69 25.51
CA HIS A 424 6.71 8.89 25.61
C HIS A 424 6.75 7.87 24.46
N ALA A 425 7.96 7.62 23.96
CA ALA A 425 8.18 6.73 22.82
C ALA A 425 8.50 5.31 23.30
N TYR A 426 7.91 4.32 22.64
CA TYR A 426 8.09 2.90 22.97
C TYR A 426 8.39 2.10 21.70
N PRO A 427 9.29 1.11 21.75
CA PRO A 427 9.38 0.13 20.68
C PRO A 427 8.07 -0.67 20.62
N ALA A 428 7.48 -0.78 19.44
CA ALA A 428 6.34 -1.63 19.21
C ALA A 428 6.74 -3.10 19.41
N PRO A 429 5.89 -3.93 20.03
CA PRO A 429 6.19 -5.35 20.27
C PRO A 429 6.16 -6.19 18.98
N PHE A 430 5.59 -5.67 17.89
CA PHE A 430 5.54 -6.34 16.59
C PHE A 430 5.43 -5.32 15.46
N VAL A 431 5.68 -5.80 14.24
CA VAL A 431 5.45 -5.08 12.98
C VAL A 431 4.08 -5.51 12.43
N PRO A 432 3.19 -4.57 12.04
CA PRO A 432 1.87 -4.91 11.53
C PRO A 432 1.96 -5.67 10.20
N GLU A 433 0.94 -6.48 9.89
CA GLU A 433 0.85 -7.28 8.66
C GLU A 433 1.17 -6.46 7.40
N LEU A 434 0.71 -5.20 7.36
CA LEU A 434 0.92 -4.28 6.23
C LEU A 434 2.41 -4.05 5.91
N LEU A 435 3.27 -4.08 6.93
CA LEU A 435 4.70 -3.82 6.80
C LEU A 435 5.56 -5.09 6.86
N LYS A 436 4.98 -6.25 7.17
CA LYS A 436 5.74 -7.52 7.26
C LYS A 436 6.55 -7.87 6.02
N PRO A 437 6.10 -7.61 4.78
CA PRO A 437 6.93 -7.86 3.58
C PRO A 437 8.27 -7.12 3.60
N TYR A 438 8.37 -6.03 4.36
CA TYR A 438 9.56 -5.19 4.49
C TYR A 438 10.30 -5.42 5.81
N GLN A 439 9.92 -6.43 6.60
CA GLN A 439 10.52 -6.65 7.91
C GLN A 439 12.00 -7.01 7.82
N ALA A 440 12.35 -7.82 6.81
CA ALA A 440 13.72 -8.20 6.51
C ALA A 440 14.43 -7.04 5.80
N VAL A 441 15.39 -6.43 6.49
CA VAL A 441 16.24 -5.39 5.91
C VAL A 441 17.45 -6.07 5.25
N PRO A 442 17.83 -5.69 4.02
CA PRO A 442 19.02 -6.23 3.37
C PRO A 442 20.30 -5.98 4.19
N VAL A 443 21.20 -6.97 4.23
CA VAL A 443 22.46 -6.89 4.99
C VAL A 443 23.32 -5.69 4.59
N ALA A 444 23.38 -5.38 3.29
CA ALA A 444 24.10 -4.21 2.78
C ALA A 444 23.56 -2.90 3.34
N VAL A 445 22.23 -2.76 3.39
CA VAL A 445 21.52 -1.59 3.93
C VAL A 445 21.78 -1.47 5.43
N LEU A 446 21.67 -2.57 6.19
CA LEU A 446 21.97 -2.60 7.62
C LEU A 446 23.41 -2.19 7.93
N LYS A 447 24.37 -2.72 7.17
CA LYS A 447 25.79 -2.38 7.30
C LYS A 447 26.01 -0.89 7.06
N TRP A 448 25.39 -0.35 6.01
CA TRP A 448 25.48 1.07 5.69
C TRP A 448 24.86 1.95 6.78
N TRP A 449 23.65 1.66 7.24
CA TRP A 449 23.00 2.45 8.30
C TRP A 449 23.79 2.48 9.60
N LYS A 450 24.34 1.34 10.02
CA LYS A 450 25.19 1.25 11.22
C LYS A 450 26.44 2.10 11.09
N ALA A 451 27.13 2.00 9.95
CA ALA A 451 28.35 2.77 9.70
C ALA A 451 28.09 4.29 9.71
N ASN A 452 26.89 4.72 9.30
CA ASN A 452 26.55 6.13 9.12
C ASN A 452 25.60 6.68 10.21
N LYS A 453 25.25 5.89 11.24
CA LYS A 453 24.30 6.26 12.30
C LYS A 453 22.95 6.76 11.76
N ALA A 454 22.47 6.14 10.68
CA ALA A 454 21.27 6.55 9.94
C ALA A 454 20.04 5.66 10.20
N GLU A 455 20.07 4.86 11.27
CA GLU A 455 19.04 3.87 11.63
C GLU A 455 17.68 4.48 12.01
N SER A 456 17.64 5.79 12.27
CA SER A 456 16.45 6.51 12.72
C SER A 456 15.47 6.91 11.61
N TYR A 457 15.82 6.72 10.34
CA TYR A 457 14.98 7.07 9.18
C TYR A 457 15.03 5.96 8.14
N PRO A 458 14.51 4.75 8.43
CA PRO A 458 14.64 3.62 7.55
C PRO A 458 13.93 3.88 6.22
N SER A 459 14.70 3.88 5.16
CA SER A 459 14.23 3.89 3.79
C SER A 459 15.21 3.20 2.88
N TRP A 460 14.71 2.21 2.15
CA TRP A 460 15.50 1.46 1.19
C TRP A 460 14.64 0.92 0.05
N SER A 461 15.27 0.70 -1.09
CA SER A 461 14.69 -0.03 -2.21
C SER A 461 15.79 -0.71 -3.01
N GLU A 462 15.48 -1.90 -3.53
CA GLU A 462 16.37 -2.55 -4.48
C GLU A 462 16.37 -1.76 -5.79
N VAL A 463 17.56 -1.60 -6.34
CA VAL A 463 17.77 -0.94 -7.62
C VAL A 463 17.49 -1.95 -8.75
N PRO A 464 16.60 -1.62 -9.71
CA PRO A 464 16.39 -2.48 -10.87
C PRO A 464 17.66 -2.60 -11.71
N SER A 465 17.95 -3.79 -12.21
CA SER A 465 19.08 -4.05 -13.11
C SER A 465 18.96 -3.32 -14.46
N SER A 466 17.73 -2.99 -14.87
CA SER A 466 17.43 -2.34 -16.16
C SER A 466 16.02 -1.73 -16.16
N GLY A 467 15.69 -1.00 -17.23
CA GLY A 467 14.35 -0.47 -17.48
C GLY A 467 14.15 0.99 -17.07
N PRO A 468 12.92 1.52 -17.20
CA PRO A 468 12.67 2.95 -17.04
C PRO A 468 13.01 3.49 -15.64
N ALA A 469 12.65 2.78 -14.57
CA ALA A 469 13.03 3.20 -13.21
C ALA A 469 14.56 3.27 -13.02
N ARG A 470 15.32 2.33 -13.59
CA ARG A 470 16.79 2.37 -13.56
C ARG A 470 17.32 3.61 -14.28
N GLN A 471 16.85 3.89 -15.48
CA GLN A 471 17.27 5.06 -16.26
C GLN A 471 16.95 6.38 -15.55
N GLN A 472 15.76 6.49 -14.94
CA GLN A 472 15.37 7.70 -14.21
C GLN A 472 16.15 7.86 -12.91
N MET A 473 16.40 6.76 -12.21
CA MET A 473 17.28 6.77 -11.05
C MET A 473 18.69 7.21 -11.44
N GLU A 474 19.27 6.70 -12.53
CA GLU A 474 20.58 7.14 -12.98
C GLU A 474 20.67 8.66 -13.20
N LYS A 475 19.60 9.30 -13.68
CA LYS A 475 19.52 10.77 -13.81
C LYS A 475 19.46 11.48 -12.46
N LEU A 476 18.74 10.94 -11.46
CA LEU A 476 18.67 11.51 -10.11
C LEU A 476 20.02 11.52 -9.35
N PHE A 477 20.98 10.72 -9.81
CA PHE A 477 22.30 10.55 -9.21
C PHE A 477 23.45 11.03 -10.13
N GLN A 478 23.15 11.83 -11.16
CA GLN A 478 24.12 12.62 -11.95
C GLN A 478 24.26 14.04 -11.37
#